data_AF-A0AAW1R2L3-F1
#
_entry.id   AF-A0AAW1R2L3-F1
#
_cell.length_a   1.000
_cell.length_b   1.000
_cell.length_c   1.000
_cell.angle_alpha   90.00
_cell.angle_beta   90.00
_cell.angle_gamma   90.00
#
_symmetry.space_group_name_H-M   'P 1'
#
loop_
_entity.id
_entity.type
_entity.pdbx_description
1 polymer ?
#
loop_
_entity_poly.entity_id
_entity_poly.type
_entity_poly.pdbx_seq_one_letter_code
_entity_poly.pdbx_strand_id
1 'polypeptide(L)'
;GRSSQGLLQAALVVAAVLNARMALFDVLRAALDGRPPEAVVLGTLLLAAMLGCVPIAARQFPNAASAKRALALGASAGALLLLLRPPLPAQGGWLCPRLPFGLCPRLWDEAHMPGAEEDDVAIYGEALARRKHWPLWMLLGAVLAGLSAATSSAGRGGGRSLAGRLGYAAASGACVGAYLALEFSPDEPVLQVLVMGMTLLVAGFLVLLQLPGGVAPSLPWAAALWAALLAATLGIQAGAALPPLPAEAERLFPDAADAVEADRRDGQRAALMAVGAAQALLLAFALKLRATAAASAAGGRRIPARPALQVGSAYAERASGFLGACLPRGGAFGATPPGGAAAYGGLAGGGTLQRLEAEGLAWVPAWGNACAGLCFALCLVLNEKLAQGADAAILVLAPVLLLLGQDRLLCSGLSVRRRYFPPAIACVTFLCLKAVAALWAIAWPGPDEVEAGDLEAPPSRAFLARNAALLALALPNLGHLLRYLWSGRRAGGFALLLLTPPALVAAVASDLAAVQLLGVLAAAAAGAQFAAQRYLRQQGMKLV
;
A
#
# COMPACT_ATOMS: atom_id res chain seq x y z
N GLY A 1 -45.10 13.81 2.59
CA GLY A 1 -45.12 15.06 3.36
C GLY A 1 -43.73 15.50 3.75
N ARG A 2 -43.17 14.97 4.86
CA ARG A 2 -41.86 15.40 5.38
C ARG A 2 -40.67 15.09 4.44
N SER A 3 -40.67 13.95 3.76
CA SER A 3 -39.58 13.58 2.83
C SER A 3 -39.47 14.51 1.62
N SER A 4 -40.60 14.92 1.03
CA SER A 4 -40.63 15.84 -0.11
C SER A 4 -40.23 17.26 0.29
N GLN A 5 -40.62 17.71 1.49
CA GLN A 5 -40.16 18.99 2.05
C GLN A 5 -38.64 19.01 2.28
N GLY A 6 -38.06 17.89 2.73
CA GLY A 6 -36.61 17.79 2.96
C GLY A 6 -35.80 17.78 1.68
N LEU A 7 -36.28 17.08 0.65
CA LEU A 7 -35.68 17.13 -0.68
C LEU A 7 -35.76 18.52 -1.28
N LEU A 8 -36.89 19.22 -1.13
CA LEU A 8 -37.05 20.60 -1.59
C LEU A 8 -36.07 21.55 -0.86
N GLN A 9 -35.96 21.45 0.47
CA GLN A 9 -35.00 22.27 1.23
C GLN A 9 -33.55 21.97 0.84
N ALA A 10 -33.19 20.72 0.63
CA ALA A 10 -31.86 20.35 0.15
C ALA A 10 -31.58 20.92 -1.25
N ALA A 11 -32.56 20.86 -2.16
CA ALA A 11 -32.46 21.45 -3.49
C ALA A 11 -32.29 22.98 -3.43
N LEU A 12 -33.01 23.65 -2.52
CA LEU A 12 -32.85 25.10 -2.29
C LEU A 12 -31.46 25.45 -1.75
N VAL A 13 -30.89 24.66 -0.84
CA VAL A 13 -29.51 24.85 -0.36
C VAL A 13 -28.51 24.70 -1.51
N VAL A 14 -28.64 23.66 -2.34
CA VAL A 14 -27.77 23.46 -3.51
C VAL A 14 -27.90 24.64 -4.47
N ALA A 15 -29.12 25.08 -4.77
CA ALA A 15 -29.34 26.24 -5.63
C ALA A 15 -28.75 27.54 -5.06
N ALA A 16 -28.88 27.76 -3.74
CA ALA A 16 -28.29 28.91 -3.07
C ALA A 16 -26.77 28.90 -3.15
N VAL A 17 -26.13 27.75 -2.92
CA VAL A 17 -24.67 27.60 -3.04
C VAL A 17 -24.20 27.80 -4.48
N LEU A 18 -24.92 27.26 -5.46
CA LEU A 18 -24.62 27.48 -6.88
C LEU A 18 -24.77 28.96 -7.30
N ASN A 19 -25.71 29.70 -6.69
CA ASN A 19 -25.84 31.13 -6.92
C ASN A 19 -24.72 31.93 -6.23
N ALA A 20 -24.25 31.47 -5.06
CA ALA A 20 -23.14 32.07 -4.33
C ALA A 20 -21.75 31.73 -4.90
N ARG A 21 -21.67 31.06 -6.05
CA ARG A 21 -20.41 30.55 -6.62
C ARG A 21 -19.35 31.61 -6.86
N MET A 22 -19.74 32.82 -7.30
CA MET A 22 -18.80 33.91 -7.55
C MET A 22 -18.24 34.50 -6.25
N ALA A 23 -19.10 34.68 -5.23
CA ALA A 23 -18.64 35.13 -3.92
C ALA A 23 -17.68 34.12 -3.27
N LEU A 24 -17.95 32.82 -3.41
CA LEU A 24 -17.03 31.77 -2.94
C LEU A 24 -15.70 31.78 -3.70
N PHE A 25 -15.72 32.05 -5.01
CA PHE A 25 -14.51 32.21 -5.81
C PHE A 25 -13.64 33.36 -5.30
N ASP A 26 -14.24 34.52 -5.01
CA ASP A 26 -13.50 35.69 -4.52
C ASP A 26 -12.86 35.45 -3.15
N VAL A 27 -13.58 34.79 -2.25
CA VAL A 27 -13.04 34.37 -0.94
C VAL A 27 -11.87 33.41 -1.12
N LEU A 28 -11.97 32.44 -2.03
CA LEU A 28 -10.89 31.50 -2.30
C LEU A 28 -9.66 32.17 -2.92
N ARG A 29 -9.88 33.11 -3.83
CA ARG A 29 -8.82 33.92 -4.42
C ARG A 29 -8.08 34.73 -3.36
N ALA A 30 -8.83 35.35 -2.44
CA ALA A 30 -8.25 36.09 -1.32
C ALA A 30 -7.50 35.16 -0.34
N ALA A 31 -7.97 33.92 -0.14
CA ALA A 31 -7.36 32.99 0.80
C ALA A 31 -6.10 32.28 0.26
N LEU A 32 -5.99 32.11 -1.05
CA LEU A 32 -4.88 31.39 -1.70
C LEU A 32 -3.79 32.32 -2.23
N ASP A 33 -3.93 33.65 -2.04
CA ASP A 33 -3.06 34.68 -2.63
C ASP A 33 -2.78 34.44 -4.12
N GLY A 34 -3.78 33.91 -4.82
CA GLY A 34 -3.64 33.35 -6.17
C GLY A 34 -4.96 32.87 -6.74
N ARG A 35 -4.99 32.55 -8.05
CA ARG A 35 -6.22 32.08 -8.72
C ARG A 35 -6.50 30.62 -8.35
N PRO A 36 -7.71 30.28 -7.82
CA PRO A 36 -8.02 28.91 -7.40
C PRO A 36 -8.19 27.96 -8.59
N PRO A 37 -7.72 26.69 -8.51
CA PRO A 37 -8.00 25.67 -9.50
C PRO A 37 -9.50 25.37 -9.62
N GLU A 38 -9.96 24.98 -10.80
CA GLU A 38 -11.37 24.66 -11.06
C GLU A 38 -11.93 23.59 -10.12
N ALA A 39 -11.16 22.53 -9.86
CA ALA A 39 -11.53 21.49 -8.91
C ALA A 39 -11.60 21.97 -7.47
N VAL A 40 -10.83 23.00 -7.08
CA VAL A 40 -10.91 23.59 -5.75
C VAL A 40 -12.22 24.37 -5.60
N VAL A 41 -12.62 25.12 -6.64
CA VAL A 41 -13.90 25.81 -6.67
C VAL A 41 -15.06 24.82 -6.63
N LEU A 42 -15.03 23.77 -7.47
CA LEU A 42 -16.06 22.73 -7.45
C LEU A 42 -16.10 21.97 -6.11
N GLY A 43 -14.94 21.64 -5.56
CA GLY A 43 -14.82 20.92 -4.29
C GLY A 43 -15.34 21.72 -3.10
N THR A 44 -15.04 23.02 -3.04
CA THR A 44 -15.59 23.92 -2.01
C THR A 44 -17.09 24.13 -2.14
N LEU A 45 -17.62 24.32 -3.36
CA LEU A 45 -19.06 24.39 -3.60
C LEU A 45 -19.76 23.11 -3.13
N LEU A 46 -19.19 21.95 -3.45
CA LEU A 46 -19.74 20.66 -3.03
C LEU A 46 -19.71 20.51 -1.51
N LEU A 47 -18.61 20.89 -0.84
CA LEU A 47 -18.53 20.87 0.62
C LEU A 47 -19.53 21.83 1.27
N ALA A 48 -19.66 23.05 0.76
CA ALA A 48 -20.62 24.04 1.28
C ALA A 48 -22.07 23.52 1.14
N ALA A 49 -22.41 22.94 -0.01
CA ALA A 49 -23.71 22.33 -0.22
C ALA A 49 -23.96 21.17 0.76
N MET A 50 -22.98 20.28 0.96
CA MET A 50 -23.12 19.14 1.87
C MET A 50 -23.22 19.58 3.33
N LEU A 51 -22.43 20.57 3.77
CA LEU A 51 -22.50 21.17 5.10
C LEU A 51 -23.86 21.80 5.36
N GLY A 52 -24.40 22.55 4.40
CA GLY A 52 -25.75 23.12 4.49
C GLY A 52 -26.86 22.06 4.56
N CYS A 53 -26.63 20.88 3.98
CA CYS A 53 -27.58 19.77 4.03
C CYS A 53 -27.53 18.93 5.32
N VAL A 54 -26.50 19.07 6.16
CA VAL A 54 -26.37 18.35 7.45
C VAL A 54 -27.57 18.54 8.39
N PRO A 55 -28.00 19.77 8.73
CA PRO A 55 -29.14 19.97 9.63
C PRO A 55 -30.45 19.43 9.04
N ILE A 56 -30.60 19.50 7.71
CA ILE A 56 -31.78 18.96 6.99
C ILE A 56 -31.81 17.45 7.14
N ALA A 57 -30.69 16.76 6.88
CA ALA A 57 -30.60 15.31 7.04
C ALA A 57 -30.82 14.87 8.49
N ALA A 58 -30.27 15.61 9.47
CA ALA A 58 -30.43 15.30 10.88
C ALA A 58 -31.90 15.40 11.35
N ARG A 59 -32.63 16.43 10.90
CA ARG A 59 -34.02 16.68 11.32
C ARG A 59 -35.05 15.90 10.51
N GLN A 60 -34.88 15.84 9.19
CA GLN A 60 -35.88 15.27 8.28
C GLN A 60 -35.63 13.80 7.94
N PHE A 61 -34.38 13.34 8.05
CA PHE A 61 -33.95 11.98 7.72
C PHE A 61 -33.13 11.31 8.83
N PRO A 62 -33.57 11.34 10.11
CA PRO A 62 -32.75 10.88 11.25
C PRO A 62 -32.35 9.40 11.15
N ASN A 63 -33.24 8.58 10.58
CA ASN A 63 -33.07 7.12 10.46
C ASN A 63 -32.69 6.67 9.05
N ALA A 64 -32.64 7.57 8.06
CA ALA A 64 -32.33 7.18 6.69
C ALA A 64 -30.81 7.05 6.51
N ALA A 65 -30.32 5.81 6.46
CA ALA A 65 -28.90 5.54 6.20
C ALA A 65 -28.46 6.07 4.83
N SER A 66 -29.36 6.12 3.84
CA SER A 66 -29.10 6.69 2.51
C SER A 66 -28.76 8.18 2.57
N ALA A 67 -29.48 8.98 3.36
CA ALA A 67 -29.23 10.42 3.50
C ALA A 67 -27.86 10.69 4.14
N LYS A 68 -27.52 9.96 5.22
CA LYS A 68 -26.21 10.07 5.87
C LYS A 68 -25.07 9.65 4.95
N ARG A 69 -25.28 8.63 4.12
CA ARG A 69 -24.32 8.19 3.09
C ARG A 69 -24.13 9.23 1.99
N ALA A 70 -25.22 9.79 1.47
CA ALA A 70 -25.15 10.81 0.44
C ALA A 70 -24.34 12.02 0.92
N LEU A 71 -24.55 12.46 2.16
CA LEU A 71 -23.74 13.51 2.79
C LEU A 71 -22.26 13.10 2.93
N ALA A 72 -21.98 11.91 3.45
CA ALA A 72 -20.61 11.44 3.61
C ALA A 72 -19.87 11.30 2.28
N LEU A 73 -20.52 10.72 1.26
CA LEU A 73 -19.96 10.55 -0.08
C LEU A 73 -19.77 11.90 -0.77
N GLY A 74 -20.76 12.79 -0.72
CA GLY A 74 -20.66 14.14 -1.28
C GLY A 74 -19.55 14.95 -0.61
N ALA A 75 -19.44 14.90 0.72
CA ALA A 75 -18.36 15.57 1.44
C ALA A 75 -17.00 14.98 1.09
N SER A 76 -16.90 13.64 1.00
CA SER A 76 -15.65 12.99 0.58
C SER A 76 -15.26 13.34 -0.85
N ALA A 77 -16.22 13.44 -1.78
CA ALA A 77 -15.97 13.88 -3.14
C ALA A 77 -15.47 15.34 -3.16
N GLY A 78 -16.09 16.23 -2.38
CA GLY A 78 -15.65 17.62 -2.25
C GLY A 78 -14.23 17.75 -1.69
N ALA A 79 -13.90 16.97 -0.66
CA ALA A 79 -12.54 16.92 -0.11
C ALA A 79 -11.51 16.34 -1.10
N LEU A 80 -11.87 15.28 -1.83
CA LEU A 80 -10.99 14.69 -2.84
C LEU A 80 -10.72 15.66 -4.00
N LEU A 81 -11.70 16.45 -4.42
CA LEU A 81 -11.51 17.49 -5.44
C LEU A 81 -10.53 18.58 -4.96
N LEU A 82 -10.58 18.95 -3.67
CA LEU A 82 -9.63 19.90 -3.09
C LEU A 82 -8.20 19.36 -3.01
N LEU A 83 -8.05 18.07 -2.68
CA LEU A 83 -6.77 17.40 -2.48
C LEU A 83 -6.10 17.02 -3.81
N LEU A 84 -6.84 16.37 -4.71
CA LEU A 84 -6.33 15.85 -5.98
C LEU A 84 -6.31 16.91 -7.10
N ARG A 85 -7.13 17.96 -6.97
CA ARG A 85 -7.25 19.06 -7.93
C ARG A 85 -7.31 18.60 -9.41
N PRO A 86 -8.16 17.61 -9.77
CA PRO A 86 -8.19 17.12 -11.14
C PRO A 86 -8.65 18.23 -12.10
N PRO A 87 -8.03 18.37 -13.30
CA PRO A 87 -8.54 19.29 -14.31
C PRO A 87 -9.94 18.84 -14.76
N LEU A 88 -10.89 19.76 -14.93
CA LEU A 88 -12.23 19.39 -15.41
C LEU A 88 -12.17 18.96 -16.88
N PRO A 89 -12.93 17.92 -17.28
CA PRO A 89 -12.89 17.38 -18.64
C PRO A 89 -13.61 18.26 -19.69
N ALA A 90 -13.63 19.58 -19.54
CA ALA A 90 -14.43 20.46 -20.39
C ALA A 90 -13.60 21.22 -21.44
N GLN A 91 -13.90 20.97 -22.72
CA GLN A 91 -13.58 21.84 -23.87
C GLN A 91 -14.50 23.09 -23.91
N GLY A 92 -14.73 23.74 -22.77
CA GLY A 92 -15.74 24.79 -22.65
C GLY A 92 -15.25 26.17 -23.10
N GLY A 93 -15.27 26.47 -24.40
CA GLY A 93 -14.88 27.80 -24.92
C GLY A 93 -15.63 28.96 -24.26
N TRP A 94 -14.98 30.08 -24.00
CA TRP A 94 -15.34 31.25 -23.15
C TRP A 94 -16.81 31.72 -23.02
N LEU A 95 -17.70 31.55 -24.02
CA LEU A 95 -19.07 32.09 -23.92
C LEU A 95 -19.99 31.30 -22.97
N CYS A 96 -20.64 32.04 -22.06
CA CYS A 96 -21.79 31.54 -21.33
C CYS A 96 -23.06 31.59 -22.22
N PRO A 97 -23.81 30.49 -22.38
CA PRO A 97 -25.09 30.54 -23.10
C PRO A 97 -26.09 31.44 -22.34
N ARG A 98 -26.75 32.37 -23.04
CA ARG A 98 -27.79 33.23 -22.48
C ARG A 98 -29.03 32.41 -22.12
N LEU A 99 -29.07 31.87 -20.92
CA LEU A 99 -30.25 31.22 -20.34
C LEU A 99 -31.16 32.26 -19.65
N PRO A 100 -32.49 32.02 -19.62
CA PRO A 100 -33.41 32.85 -18.86
C PRO A 100 -33.02 32.87 -17.37
N PHE A 101 -33.30 33.99 -16.69
CA PHE A 101 -32.92 34.25 -15.29
C PHE A 101 -31.42 34.44 -15.02
N GLY A 102 -30.59 34.66 -16.05
CA GLY A 102 -29.16 34.94 -15.87
C GLY A 102 -28.36 33.74 -15.33
N LEU A 103 -28.91 32.53 -15.43
CA LEU A 103 -28.29 31.32 -14.94
C LEU A 103 -27.19 30.87 -15.89
N CYS A 104 -25.94 31.20 -15.58
CA CYS A 104 -24.81 30.57 -16.24
C CYS A 104 -24.60 29.15 -15.71
N PRO A 105 -24.63 28.09 -16.54
CA PRO A 105 -24.38 26.72 -16.11
C PRO A 105 -22.88 26.47 -15.85
N ARG A 106 -22.02 27.49 -16.08
CA ARG A 106 -20.59 27.43 -15.84
C ARG A 106 -20.24 27.84 -14.42
N LEU A 107 -19.12 27.30 -13.95
CA LEU A 107 -18.56 27.59 -12.63
C LEU A 107 -18.11 29.05 -12.49
N TRP A 108 -17.68 29.70 -13.59
CA TRP A 108 -17.20 31.09 -13.61
C TRP A 108 -17.70 31.82 -14.86
N ASP A 109 -17.69 33.16 -14.76
CA ASP A 109 -18.00 34.09 -15.85
C ASP A 109 -16.70 34.62 -16.48
N GLU A 110 -16.79 35.34 -17.61
CA GLU A 110 -15.62 35.87 -18.34
C GLU A 110 -14.69 36.72 -17.46
N ALA A 111 -15.24 37.48 -16.49
CA ALA A 111 -14.47 38.29 -15.55
C ALA A 111 -13.73 37.48 -14.45
N HIS A 112 -14.18 36.25 -14.18
CA HIS A 112 -13.66 35.36 -13.13
C HIS A 112 -12.92 34.14 -13.71
N MET A 113 -12.58 34.18 -15.01
CA MET A 113 -11.93 33.09 -15.70
C MET A 113 -10.60 32.72 -15.00
N PRO A 114 -10.41 31.45 -14.58
CA PRO A 114 -9.07 30.96 -14.29
C PRO A 114 -8.29 31.02 -15.61
N GLY A 115 -7.30 31.91 -15.70
CA GLY A 115 -6.55 32.14 -16.92
C GLY A 115 -5.98 30.84 -17.49
N ALA A 116 -6.57 30.39 -18.59
CA ALA A 116 -5.86 29.60 -19.59
C ALA A 116 -5.31 30.62 -20.59
N GLU A 117 -4.24 31.33 -20.22
CA GLU A 117 -3.39 31.91 -21.27
C GLU A 117 -2.66 30.73 -21.90
N GLU A 118 -2.83 30.54 -23.21
CA GLU A 118 -2.10 29.51 -23.97
C GLU A 118 -0.58 29.66 -23.78
N ASP A 119 -0.11 30.87 -23.45
CA ASP A 119 1.29 31.17 -23.16
C ASP A 119 1.76 30.69 -21.78
N ASP A 120 0.97 30.82 -20.70
CA ASP A 120 1.35 30.26 -19.38
C ASP A 120 1.47 28.73 -19.41
N VAL A 121 0.63 28.10 -20.25
CA VAL A 121 0.62 26.66 -20.54
C VAL A 121 1.87 26.24 -21.32
N ALA A 122 2.33 27.08 -22.25
CA ALA A 122 3.55 26.86 -23.02
C ALA A 122 4.85 27.16 -22.23
N ILE A 123 4.82 28.13 -21.31
CA ILE A 123 6.02 28.64 -20.61
C ILE A 123 6.31 27.86 -19.32
N TYR A 124 5.30 27.46 -18.53
CA TYR A 124 5.52 26.90 -17.19
C TYR A 124 5.46 25.37 -17.10
N GLY A 125 5.32 24.64 -18.21
CA GLY A 125 5.44 23.17 -18.24
C GLY A 125 4.36 22.38 -17.46
N GLU A 126 3.54 23.04 -16.64
CA GLU A 126 2.39 22.43 -15.93
C GLU A 126 1.37 21.81 -16.90
N ALA A 127 1.44 22.17 -18.18
CA ALA A 127 0.62 21.63 -19.26
C ALA A 127 0.89 20.16 -19.60
N LEU A 128 2.15 19.69 -19.54
CA LEU A 128 2.47 18.28 -19.77
C LEU A 128 1.86 17.40 -18.67
N ALA A 129 1.77 17.91 -17.43
CA ALA A 129 1.08 17.26 -16.32
C ALA A 129 -0.46 17.37 -16.42
N ARG A 130 -1.00 18.49 -16.91
CA ARG A 130 -2.45 18.76 -17.01
C ARG A 130 -3.18 18.00 -18.13
N ARG A 131 -2.48 17.50 -19.16
CA ARG A 131 -3.13 16.73 -20.26
C ARG A 131 -3.61 15.34 -19.83
N LYS A 132 -3.19 14.82 -18.67
CA LYS A 132 -3.68 13.54 -18.12
C LYS A 132 -4.91 13.75 -17.22
N HIS A 133 -6.04 14.19 -17.78
CA HIS A 133 -7.25 14.42 -16.98
C HIS A 133 -7.85 13.12 -16.43
N TRP A 134 -7.88 12.05 -17.22
CA TRP A 134 -8.59 10.82 -16.86
C TRP A 134 -8.05 10.05 -15.64
N PRO A 135 -6.73 9.87 -15.45
CA PRO A 135 -6.20 9.15 -14.29
C PRO A 135 -6.72 9.68 -12.95
N LEU A 136 -6.66 10.99 -12.71
CA LEU A 136 -7.10 11.57 -11.43
C LEU A 136 -8.60 11.39 -11.19
N TRP A 137 -9.43 11.48 -12.25
CA TRP A 137 -10.87 11.18 -12.16
C TRP A 137 -11.13 9.72 -11.85
N MET A 138 -10.35 8.80 -12.42
CA MET A 138 -10.43 7.38 -12.10
C MET A 138 -10.02 7.09 -10.65
N LEU A 139 -8.99 7.76 -10.13
CA LEU A 139 -8.60 7.66 -8.72
C LEU A 139 -9.73 8.17 -7.78
N LEU A 140 -10.34 9.31 -8.11
CA LEU A 140 -11.49 9.84 -7.38
C LEU A 140 -12.67 8.85 -7.40
N GLY A 141 -12.98 8.29 -8.58
CA GLY A 141 -13.98 7.24 -8.75
C GLY A 141 -13.69 5.99 -7.93
N ALA A 142 -12.44 5.53 -7.87
CA ALA A 142 -12.02 4.38 -7.09
C ALA A 142 -12.26 4.59 -5.58
N VAL A 143 -11.89 5.77 -5.05
CA VAL A 143 -12.09 6.09 -3.63
C VAL A 143 -13.58 6.16 -3.31
N LEU A 144 -14.38 6.83 -4.14
CA LEU A 144 -15.84 6.92 -3.95
C LEU A 144 -16.52 5.55 -4.07
N ALA A 145 -16.09 4.71 -5.01
CA ALA A 145 -16.55 3.32 -5.14
C ALA A 145 -16.21 2.51 -3.88
N GLY A 146 -14.99 2.64 -3.35
CA GLY A 146 -14.58 2.00 -2.08
C GLY A 146 -15.39 2.47 -0.88
N LEU A 147 -15.58 3.79 -0.72
CA LEU A 147 -16.38 4.38 0.36
C LEU A 147 -17.87 4.00 0.25
N SER A 148 -18.42 3.97 -0.95
CA SER A 148 -19.81 3.53 -1.17
C SER A 148 -19.98 2.05 -0.82
N ALA A 149 -19.00 1.20 -1.17
CA ALA A 149 -18.97 -0.20 -0.79
C ALA A 149 -18.83 -0.38 0.73
N ALA A 150 -18.00 0.43 1.40
CA ALA A 150 -17.82 0.36 2.85
C ALA A 150 -19.07 0.79 3.61
N THR A 151 -19.73 1.86 3.15
CA THR A 151 -20.88 2.44 3.83
C THR A 151 -22.20 1.72 3.57
N SER A 152 -22.33 0.97 2.46
CA SER A 152 -23.53 0.20 2.13
C SER A 152 -23.87 -0.81 3.24
N SER A 153 -25.03 -0.73 3.89
CA SER A 153 -25.38 -1.58 5.03
C SER A 153 -25.67 -2.98 4.54
N ALA A 154 -25.01 -3.99 5.12
CA ALA A 154 -25.61 -5.32 5.18
C ALA A 154 -26.87 -5.17 6.07
N GLY A 155 -28.06 -5.35 5.51
CA GLY A 155 -29.28 -5.30 6.29
C GLY A 155 -29.28 -6.37 7.39
N ARG A 156 -29.93 -6.08 8.53
CA ARG A 156 -30.27 -7.09 9.54
C ARG A 156 -31.07 -8.21 8.85
N GLY A 157 -30.42 -9.33 8.52
CA GLY A 157 -31.08 -10.51 7.95
C GLY A 157 -30.82 -10.78 6.46
N GLY A 158 -30.08 -9.93 5.75
CA GLY A 158 -29.76 -10.17 4.34
C GLY A 158 -28.32 -9.79 4.03
N GLY A 159 -27.45 -10.79 3.91
CA GLY A 159 -26.12 -10.57 3.33
C GLY A 159 -26.28 -9.87 1.97
N ARG A 160 -25.47 -8.85 1.68
CA ARG A 160 -25.43 -8.24 0.33
C ARG A 160 -25.39 -9.35 -0.71
N SER A 161 -26.22 -9.27 -1.74
CA SER A 161 -26.16 -10.22 -2.87
C SER A 161 -24.73 -10.26 -3.40
N LEU A 162 -24.27 -11.44 -3.78
CA LEU A 162 -22.95 -11.63 -4.37
C LEU A 162 -22.74 -10.67 -5.55
N ALA A 163 -23.77 -10.51 -6.38
CA ALA A 163 -23.80 -9.56 -7.49
C ALA A 163 -23.50 -8.12 -7.06
N GLY A 164 -24.07 -7.64 -5.95
CA GLY A 164 -23.78 -6.29 -5.46
C GLY A 164 -22.34 -6.12 -5.00
N ARG A 165 -21.75 -7.13 -4.32
CA ARG A 165 -20.34 -7.08 -3.90
C ARG A 165 -19.38 -7.10 -5.09
N LEU A 166 -19.66 -7.97 -6.06
CA LEU A 166 -18.91 -8.05 -7.31
C LEU A 166 -19.07 -6.76 -8.13
N GLY A 167 -20.24 -6.13 -8.14
CA GLY A 167 -20.45 -4.84 -8.79
C GLY A 167 -19.58 -3.74 -8.20
N TYR A 168 -19.51 -3.62 -6.87
CA TYR A 168 -18.62 -2.65 -6.22
C TYR A 168 -17.13 -2.96 -6.44
N ALA A 169 -16.75 -4.24 -6.43
CA ALA A 169 -15.36 -4.65 -6.69
C ALA A 169 -14.97 -4.43 -8.16
N ALA A 170 -15.88 -4.67 -9.10
CA ALA A 170 -15.67 -4.38 -10.51
C ALA A 170 -15.53 -2.87 -10.74
N ALA A 171 -16.40 -2.05 -10.14
CA ALA A 171 -16.32 -0.60 -10.25
C ALA A 171 -15.00 -0.06 -9.67
N SER A 172 -14.65 -0.44 -8.44
CA SER A 172 -13.40 0.00 -7.81
C SER A 172 -12.17 -0.55 -8.53
N GLY A 173 -12.17 -1.84 -8.91
CA GLY A 173 -11.08 -2.48 -9.65
C GLY A 173 -10.87 -1.92 -11.06
N ALA A 174 -11.95 -1.56 -11.75
CA ALA A 174 -11.90 -0.88 -13.05
C ALA A 174 -11.34 0.54 -12.92
N CYS A 175 -11.81 1.31 -11.93
CA CYS A 175 -11.29 2.65 -11.69
C CYS A 175 -9.79 2.64 -11.30
N VAL A 176 -9.38 1.76 -10.38
CA VAL A 176 -7.95 1.62 -10.05
C VAL A 176 -7.16 1.11 -11.25
N GLY A 177 -7.69 0.12 -11.98
CA GLY A 177 -7.07 -0.41 -13.20
C GLY A 177 -6.85 0.65 -14.27
N ALA A 178 -7.89 1.42 -14.57
CA ALA A 178 -7.84 2.52 -15.53
C ALA A 178 -6.88 3.61 -15.09
N TYR A 179 -6.86 3.96 -13.80
CA TYR A 179 -5.87 4.90 -13.25
C TYR A 179 -4.44 4.41 -13.51
N LEU A 180 -4.11 3.19 -13.09
CA LEU A 180 -2.77 2.63 -13.23
C LEU A 180 -2.37 2.48 -14.71
N ALA A 181 -3.30 2.01 -15.54
CA ALA A 181 -3.10 1.83 -16.97
C ALA A 181 -2.82 3.15 -17.70
N LEU A 182 -3.65 4.18 -17.45
CA LEU A 182 -3.52 5.48 -18.11
C LEU A 182 -2.34 6.30 -17.58
N GLU A 183 -1.98 6.13 -16.31
CA GLU A 183 -0.86 6.88 -15.72
C GLU A 183 0.49 6.31 -16.16
N PHE A 184 0.65 4.99 -16.08
CA PHE A 184 1.93 4.31 -16.29
C PHE A 184 2.13 3.75 -17.69
N SER A 185 1.09 3.65 -18.52
CA SER A 185 1.18 3.09 -19.88
C SER A 185 0.28 3.85 -20.85
N PRO A 186 0.49 5.18 -21.02
CA PRO A 186 -0.27 5.97 -21.97
C PRO A 186 -0.06 5.41 -23.39
N ASP A 187 -1.13 5.42 -24.18
CA ASP A 187 -1.13 4.99 -25.60
C ASP A 187 -0.67 3.55 -25.90
N GLU A 188 -0.57 2.70 -24.87
CA GLU A 188 -0.24 1.27 -24.99
C GLU A 188 -1.45 0.38 -24.64
N PRO A 189 -2.39 0.17 -25.57
CA PRO A 189 -3.68 -0.47 -25.27
C PRO A 189 -3.51 -1.91 -24.75
N VAL A 190 -2.51 -2.65 -25.23
CA VAL A 190 -2.24 -4.02 -24.77
C VAL A 190 -1.86 -4.04 -23.30
N LEU A 191 -0.93 -3.18 -22.89
CA LEU A 191 -0.48 -3.11 -21.50
C LEU A 191 -1.58 -2.54 -20.59
N GLN A 192 -2.34 -1.55 -21.08
CA GLN A 192 -3.50 -1.02 -20.37
C GLN A 192 -4.56 -2.10 -20.08
N VAL A 193 -4.90 -2.94 -21.06
CA VAL A 193 -5.86 -4.04 -20.89
C VAL A 193 -5.35 -5.07 -19.89
N LEU A 194 -4.06 -5.41 -19.93
CA LEU A 194 -3.48 -6.37 -19.00
C LEU A 194 -3.45 -5.84 -17.56
N VAL A 195 -3.02 -4.59 -17.36
CA VAL A 195 -3.02 -3.94 -16.03
C VAL A 195 -4.43 -3.86 -15.46
N MET A 196 -5.41 -3.44 -16.27
CA MET A 196 -6.82 -3.40 -15.87
C MET A 196 -7.38 -4.80 -15.58
N GLY A 197 -7.02 -5.80 -16.39
CA GLY A 197 -7.40 -7.19 -16.16
C GLY A 197 -6.86 -7.73 -14.84
N MET A 198 -5.59 -7.45 -14.52
CA MET A 198 -4.98 -7.83 -13.24
C MET A 198 -5.67 -7.18 -12.05
N THR A 199 -5.97 -5.87 -12.09
CA THR A 199 -6.64 -5.19 -10.97
C THR A 199 -8.06 -5.69 -10.76
N LEU A 200 -8.81 -5.94 -11.84
CA LEU A 200 -10.14 -6.53 -11.78
C LEU A 200 -10.11 -7.95 -11.19
N LEU A 201 -9.13 -8.76 -11.60
CA LEU A 201 -8.93 -10.10 -11.07
C LEU A 201 -8.63 -10.08 -9.57
N VAL A 202 -7.75 -9.19 -9.11
CA VAL A 202 -7.45 -9.01 -7.68
C VAL A 202 -8.69 -8.55 -6.91
N ALA A 203 -9.44 -7.56 -7.42
CA ALA A 203 -10.65 -7.07 -6.77
C ALA A 203 -11.72 -8.17 -6.65
N GLY A 204 -11.95 -8.93 -7.73
CA GLY A 204 -12.85 -10.09 -7.74
C GLY A 204 -12.39 -11.20 -6.79
N PHE A 205 -11.10 -11.52 -6.80
CA PHE A 205 -10.49 -12.50 -5.90
C PHE A 205 -10.75 -12.14 -4.43
N LEU A 206 -10.55 -10.89 -4.04
CA LEU A 206 -10.78 -10.43 -2.66
C LEU A 206 -12.25 -10.57 -2.23
N VAL A 207 -13.21 -10.33 -3.13
CA VAL A 207 -14.64 -10.54 -2.84
C VAL A 207 -14.95 -12.03 -2.70
N LEU A 208 -14.44 -12.86 -3.60
CA LEU A 208 -14.68 -14.30 -3.58
C LEU A 208 -14.04 -14.96 -2.35
N LEU A 209 -12.86 -14.49 -1.92
CA LEU A 209 -12.18 -14.94 -0.71
C LEU A 209 -13.00 -14.70 0.58
N GLN A 210 -13.91 -13.72 0.57
CA GLN A 210 -14.78 -13.43 1.71
C GLN A 210 -15.98 -14.36 1.82
N LEU A 211 -16.34 -15.09 0.76
CA LEU A 211 -17.55 -15.90 0.76
C LEU A 211 -17.38 -17.15 1.64
N PRO A 212 -18.36 -17.47 2.50
CA PRO A 212 -18.35 -18.73 3.23
C PRO A 212 -18.72 -19.88 2.27
N GLY A 213 -17.77 -20.82 2.03
CA GLY A 213 -18.09 -22.20 1.67
C GLY A 213 -18.48 -22.55 0.23
N GLY A 214 -18.05 -21.83 -0.82
CA GLY A 214 -18.50 -22.20 -2.19
C GLY A 214 -17.57 -21.95 -3.39
N VAL A 215 -16.54 -21.10 -3.28
CA VAL A 215 -15.67 -20.74 -4.42
C VAL A 215 -14.19 -21.10 -4.18
N ALA A 216 -13.94 -21.88 -3.13
CA ALA A 216 -12.61 -22.28 -2.67
C ALA A 216 -11.74 -23.04 -3.71
N PRO A 217 -12.27 -23.92 -4.60
CA PRO A 217 -11.41 -24.69 -5.48
C PRO A 217 -10.92 -23.93 -6.72
N SER A 218 -11.61 -22.87 -7.16
CA SER A 218 -11.22 -22.09 -8.35
C SER A 218 -10.34 -20.87 -8.03
N LEU A 219 -10.36 -20.38 -6.79
CA LEU A 219 -9.49 -19.30 -6.32
C LEU A 219 -7.97 -19.51 -6.54
N PRO A 220 -7.37 -20.70 -6.33
CA PRO A 220 -5.94 -20.88 -6.62
C PRO A 220 -5.63 -20.68 -8.10
N TRP A 221 -6.55 -21.02 -9.01
CA TRP A 221 -6.40 -20.75 -10.44
C TRP A 221 -6.50 -19.26 -10.76
N ALA A 222 -7.34 -18.51 -10.05
CA ALA A 222 -7.38 -17.06 -10.18
C ALA A 222 -6.08 -16.40 -9.69
N ALA A 223 -5.48 -16.90 -8.60
CA ALA A 223 -4.17 -16.44 -8.14
C ALA A 223 -3.05 -16.79 -9.12
N ALA A 224 -3.08 -17.99 -9.70
CA ALA A 224 -2.14 -18.41 -10.75
C ALA A 224 -2.29 -17.57 -12.02
N LEU A 225 -3.53 -17.28 -12.45
CA LEU A 225 -3.81 -16.41 -13.58
C LEU A 225 -3.29 -14.99 -13.33
N TRP A 226 -3.47 -14.45 -12.12
CA TRP A 226 -2.91 -13.15 -11.75
C TRP A 226 -1.38 -13.14 -11.86
N ALA A 227 -0.70 -14.16 -11.33
CA ALA A 227 0.75 -14.27 -11.41
C ALA A 227 1.24 -14.41 -12.86
N ALA A 228 0.52 -15.18 -13.68
CA ALA A 228 0.80 -15.33 -15.11
C ALA A 228 0.58 -14.02 -15.88
N LEU A 229 -0.48 -13.27 -15.57
CA LEU A 229 -0.72 -11.95 -16.15
C LEU A 229 0.39 -10.96 -15.75
N LEU A 230 0.84 -10.98 -14.49
CA LEU A 230 1.95 -10.13 -14.05
C LEU A 230 3.23 -10.45 -14.84
N ALA A 231 3.58 -11.73 -14.95
CA ALA A 231 4.73 -12.15 -15.76
C ALA A 231 4.57 -11.74 -17.24
N ALA A 232 3.37 -11.91 -17.81
CA ALA A 232 3.07 -11.51 -19.18
C ALA A 232 3.19 -9.99 -19.36
N THR A 233 2.74 -9.17 -18.41
CA THR A 233 2.86 -7.70 -18.47
C THR A 233 4.31 -7.24 -18.48
N LEU A 234 5.14 -7.82 -17.61
CA LEU A 234 6.57 -7.53 -17.55
C LEU A 234 7.30 -8.04 -18.80
N GLY A 235 6.91 -9.19 -19.33
CA GLY A 235 7.48 -9.76 -20.56
C GLY A 235 7.13 -8.97 -21.81
N ILE A 236 5.87 -8.54 -21.94
CA ILE A 236 5.41 -7.73 -23.08
C ILE A 236 6.05 -6.35 -23.02
N GLN A 237 6.12 -5.71 -21.84
CA GLN A 237 6.78 -4.41 -21.70
C GLN A 237 8.26 -4.46 -22.06
N ALA A 238 8.95 -5.57 -21.80
CA ALA A 238 10.36 -5.74 -22.17
C ALA A 238 10.59 -5.78 -23.70
N GLY A 239 9.57 -6.15 -24.49
CA GLY A 239 9.65 -6.24 -25.95
C GLY A 239 8.86 -5.17 -26.70
N ALA A 240 8.10 -4.32 -26.01
CA ALA A 240 7.27 -3.29 -26.62
C ALA A 240 8.10 -2.04 -26.96
N ALA A 241 7.83 -1.45 -28.13
CA ALA A 241 8.31 -0.11 -28.44
C ALA A 241 7.46 0.92 -27.70
N LEU A 242 8.09 1.95 -27.13
CA LEU A 242 7.35 2.99 -26.42
C LEU A 242 6.67 3.92 -27.42
N PRO A 243 5.59 4.57 -26.99
CA PRO A 243 5.03 5.68 -27.74
C PRO A 243 6.08 6.78 -27.96
N PRO A 244 6.09 7.38 -29.16
CA PRO A 244 7.03 8.44 -29.50
C PRO A 244 6.91 9.60 -28.52
N LEU A 245 8.02 10.30 -28.30
CA LEU A 245 8.03 11.50 -27.48
C LEU A 245 7.06 12.55 -28.08
N PRO A 246 6.35 13.32 -27.26
CA PRO A 246 5.66 14.51 -27.75
C PRO A 246 6.64 15.43 -28.48
N ALA A 247 6.23 16.02 -29.60
CA ALA A 247 7.07 16.92 -30.40
C ALA A 247 7.69 18.08 -29.59
N GLU A 248 7.06 18.48 -28.48
CA GLU A 248 7.57 19.48 -27.54
C GLU A 248 8.76 18.95 -26.71
N ALA A 249 8.75 17.68 -26.31
CA ALA A 249 9.82 17.03 -25.55
C ALA A 249 11.00 16.64 -26.43
N GLU A 250 10.72 16.26 -27.69
CA GLU A 250 11.74 15.96 -28.70
C GLU A 250 12.65 17.17 -28.99
N ARG A 251 12.10 18.40 -28.92
CA ARG A 251 12.87 19.64 -29.07
C ARG A 251 13.84 19.92 -27.91
N LEU A 252 13.55 19.45 -26.71
CA LEU A 252 14.41 19.68 -25.54
C LEU A 252 15.64 18.76 -25.49
N PHE A 253 15.57 17.57 -26.12
CA PHE A 253 16.61 16.54 -26.01
C PHE A 253 16.98 15.89 -27.36
N PRO A 254 17.47 16.65 -28.36
CA PRO A 254 17.79 16.10 -29.68
C PRO A 254 18.97 15.12 -29.66
N ASP A 255 20.00 15.37 -28.83
CA ASP A 255 21.24 14.57 -28.81
C ASP A 255 21.22 13.41 -27.80
N ALA A 256 20.18 13.31 -26.97
CA ALA A 256 20.06 12.33 -25.88
C ALA A 256 18.85 11.39 -26.03
N ALA A 257 18.26 11.30 -27.23
CA ALA A 257 17.03 10.55 -27.47
C ALA A 257 17.13 9.09 -27.01
N ASP A 258 18.26 8.42 -27.27
CA ASP A 258 18.47 7.01 -26.88
C ASP A 258 18.56 6.83 -25.35
N ALA A 259 19.22 7.76 -24.65
CA ALA A 259 19.33 7.73 -23.19
C ALA A 259 17.98 8.02 -22.52
N VAL A 260 17.25 9.03 -23.01
CA VAL A 260 15.91 9.37 -22.53
C VAL A 260 14.94 8.21 -22.74
N GLU A 261 15.04 7.53 -23.87
CA GLU A 261 14.20 6.37 -24.18
C GLU A 261 14.52 5.16 -23.29
N ALA A 262 15.80 4.92 -22.98
CA ALA A 262 16.21 3.90 -22.01
C ALA A 262 15.69 4.20 -20.59
N ASP A 263 15.78 5.45 -20.14
CA ASP A 263 15.28 5.89 -18.83
C ASP A 263 13.75 5.75 -18.75
N ARG A 264 13.03 6.08 -19.83
CA ARG A 264 11.57 5.88 -19.91
C ARG A 264 11.18 4.41 -19.80
N ARG A 265 11.92 3.51 -20.46
CA ARG A 265 11.73 2.05 -20.35
C ARG A 265 11.88 1.57 -18.92
N ASP A 266 12.96 2.00 -18.27
CA ASP A 266 13.25 1.61 -16.90
C ASP A 266 12.22 2.17 -15.92
N GLY A 267 11.77 3.42 -16.11
CA GLY A 267 10.70 4.04 -15.34
C GLY A 267 9.36 3.31 -15.47
N GLN A 268 8.95 2.97 -16.69
CA GLN A 268 7.70 2.22 -16.93
C GLN A 268 7.78 0.81 -16.33
N ARG A 269 8.92 0.13 -16.48
CA ARG A 269 9.16 -1.19 -15.88
C ARG A 269 9.09 -1.14 -14.36
N ALA A 270 9.72 -0.15 -13.74
CA ALA A 270 9.66 0.07 -12.30
C ALA A 270 8.22 0.34 -11.84
N ALA A 271 7.45 1.14 -12.59
CA ALA A 271 6.05 1.38 -12.27
C ALA A 271 5.21 0.08 -12.30
N LEU A 272 5.35 -0.75 -13.33
CA LEU A 272 4.66 -2.05 -13.40
C LEU A 272 5.06 -3.00 -12.26
N MET A 273 6.36 -3.04 -11.90
CA MET A 273 6.83 -3.81 -10.75
C MET A 273 6.23 -3.29 -9.44
N ALA A 274 6.09 -1.97 -9.28
CA ALA A 274 5.45 -1.37 -8.11
C ALA A 274 3.95 -1.74 -8.01
N VAL A 275 3.24 -1.74 -9.15
CA VAL A 275 1.85 -2.22 -9.22
C VAL A 275 1.77 -3.69 -8.81
N GLY A 276 2.63 -4.55 -9.36
CA GLY A 276 2.71 -5.96 -9.00
C GLY A 276 3.02 -6.17 -7.51
N ALA A 277 3.96 -5.42 -6.95
CA ALA A 277 4.34 -5.48 -5.53
C ALA A 277 3.19 -5.08 -4.60
N ALA A 278 2.46 -4.01 -4.94
CA ALA A 278 1.31 -3.54 -4.18
C ALA A 278 0.16 -4.57 -4.20
N GLN A 279 -0.13 -5.14 -5.37
CA GLN A 279 -1.14 -6.20 -5.51
C GLN A 279 -0.73 -7.48 -4.76
N ALA A 280 0.53 -7.89 -4.86
CA ALA A 280 1.08 -9.03 -4.13
C ALA A 280 0.96 -8.83 -2.60
N LEU A 281 1.28 -7.63 -2.10
CA LEU A 281 1.12 -7.27 -0.69
C LEU A 281 -0.35 -7.37 -0.24
N LEU A 282 -1.26 -6.82 -1.04
CA LEU A 282 -2.69 -6.85 -0.78
C LEU A 282 -3.22 -8.29 -0.71
N LEU A 283 -2.84 -9.14 -1.66
CA LEU A 283 -3.19 -10.56 -1.68
C LEU A 283 -2.60 -11.32 -0.47
N ALA A 284 -1.32 -11.12 -0.17
CA ALA A 284 -0.65 -11.74 0.96
C ALA A 284 -1.34 -11.38 2.29
N PHE A 285 -1.65 -10.11 2.49
CA PHE A 285 -2.35 -9.62 3.68
C PHE A 285 -3.77 -10.20 3.77
N ALA A 286 -4.49 -10.24 2.65
CA ALA A 286 -5.85 -10.76 2.59
C ALA A 286 -5.92 -12.26 2.93
N LEU A 287 -5.04 -13.05 2.32
CA LEU A 287 -4.92 -14.49 2.58
C LEU A 287 -4.51 -14.75 4.03
N LYS A 288 -3.61 -13.92 4.59
CA LYS A 288 -3.22 -14.03 6.00
C LYS A 288 -4.39 -13.78 6.93
N LEU A 289 -5.15 -12.71 6.71
CA LEU A 289 -6.32 -12.41 7.53
C LEU A 289 -7.37 -13.53 7.43
N ARG A 290 -7.64 -14.04 6.23
CA ARG A 290 -8.55 -15.17 6.03
C ARG A 290 -8.11 -16.41 6.80
N ALA A 291 -6.83 -16.75 6.73
CA ALA A 291 -6.26 -17.89 7.46
C ALA A 291 -6.39 -17.68 8.98
N THR A 292 -6.14 -16.47 9.49
CA THR A 292 -6.32 -16.17 10.93
C THR A 292 -7.78 -16.19 11.38
N ALA A 293 -8.71 -15.78 10.52
CA ALA A 293 -10.15 -15.85 10.81
C ALA A 293 -10.62 -17.30 10.95
N ALA A 294 -10.23 -18.17 10.02
CA ALA A 294 -10.52 -19.60 10.08
C ALA A 294 -9.93 -20.25 11.34
N ALA A 295 -8.70 -19.87 11.72
CA ALA A 295 -8.07 -20.35 12.95
C ALA A 295 -8.79 -19.87 14.23
N SER A 296 -9.32 -18.65 14.24
CA SER A 296 -9.97 -18.08 15.42
C SER A 296 -11.40 -18.59 15.64
N ALA A 297 -12.12 -18.87 14.55
CA ALA A 297 -13.40 -19.58 14.61
C ALA A 297 -13.25 -20.99 15.21
N ALA A 298 -12.05 -21.57 15.19
CA ALA A 298 -11.77 -22.88 15.75
C ALA A 298 -11.70 -22.93 17.28
N GLY A 299 -11.42 -21.79 17.94
CA GLY A 299 -11.21 -21.69 19.39
C GLY A 299 -12.47 -21.57 20.23
N GLY A 300 -13.63 -22.07 19.74
CA GLY A 300 -14.97 -21.94 20.33
C GLY A 300 -15.17 -22.59 21.70
N ARG A 301 -14.34 -22.26 22.70
CA ARG A 301 -14.72 -22.31 24.11
C ARG A 301 -15.43 -20.99 24.39
N ARG A 302 -16.77 -21.00 24.49
CA ARG A 302 -17.52 -19.87 25.08
C ARG A 302 -16.99 -19.68 26.49
N ILE A 303 -16.01 -18.81 26.67
CA ILE A 303 -15.62 -18.34 28.00
C ILE A 303 -16.82 -17.52 28.48
N PRO A 304 -17.48 -17.86 29.61
CA PRO A 304 -18.53 -17.02 30.14
C PRO A 304 -17.93 -15.63 30.38
N ALA A 305 -18.51 -14.63 29.72
CA ALA A 305 -18.05 -13.25 29.80
C ALA A 305 -18.06 -12.81 31.27
N ARG A 306 -16.87 -12.69 31.87
CA ARG A 306 -16.74 -11.86 33.08
C ARG A 306 -16.99 -10.41 32.66
N PRO A 307 -17.59 -9.59 33.53
CA PRO A 307 -17.95 -8.21 33.22
C PRO A 307 -16.69 -7.34 33.21
N ALA A 308 -15.93 -7.40 32.12
CA ALA A 308 -14.90 -6.42 31.80
C ALA A 308 -15.53 -5.36 30.89
N LEU A 309 -15.22 -4.09 31.19
CA LEU A 309 -15.69 -2.86 30.53
C LEU A 309 -16.21 -3.09 29.10
N GLN A 310 -17.54 -2.95 28.93
CA GLN A 310 -18.23 -3.05 27.65
C GLN A 310 -17.82 -1.88 26.73
N VAL A 311 -16.64 -1.96 26.12
CA VAL A 311 -16.40 -1.23 24.86
C VAL A 311 -17.13 -2.03 23.79
N GLY A 312 -18.32 -1.53 23.43
CA GLY A 312 -19.41 -2.31 22.84
C GLY A 312 -19.03 -3.21 21.65
N SER A 313 -19.48 -4.46 21.73
CA SER A 313 -19.55 -5.45 20.64
C SER A 313 -20.21 -4.92 19.36
N ALA A 314 -20.97 -3.83 19.45
CA ALA A 314 -21.56 -3.13 18.32
C ALA A 314 -20.54 -2.53 17.33
N TYR A 315 -19.30 -2.22 17.75
CA TYR A 315 -18.27 -1.68 16.84
C TYR A 315 -17.66 -2.78 15.95
N ALA A 316 -17.43 -3.96 16.51
CA ALA A 316 -16.93 -5.13 15.76
C ALA A 316 -18.02 -5.73 14.86
N GLU A 317 -19.30 -5.74 15.29
CA GLU A 317 -20.42 -6.13 14.43
C GLU A 317 -20.72 -5.11 13.30
N ARG A 318 -20.41 -3.82 13.49
CA ARG A 318 -20.60 -2.77 12.48
C ARG A 318 -19.46 -2.61 11.49
N ALA A 319 -18.34 -3.30 11.67
CA ALA A 319 -17.30 -3.37 10.65
C ALA A 319 -17.76 -4.25 9.46
N SER A 320 -18.72 -3.77 8.66
CA SER A 320 -19.29 -4.45 7.49
C SER A 320 -18.34 -4.50 6.28
N GLY A 321 -17.03 -4.34 6.49
CA GLY A 321 -16.00 -4.27 5.45
C GLY A 321 -15.08 -5.49 5.41
N PHE A 322 -14.16 -5.50 4.45
CA PHE A 322 -13.15 -6.56 4.24
C PHE A 322 -12.46 -6.96 5.55
N LEU A 323 -11.97 -5.97 6.31
CA LEU A 323 -11.29 -6.21 7.58
C LEU A 323 -12.21 -6.89 8.59
N GLY A 324 -13.46 -6.45 8.74
CA GLY A 324 -14.39 -7.09 9.69
C GLY A 324 -14.81 -8.51 9.31
N ALA A 325 -14.83 -8.84 8.01
CA ALA A 325 -15.08 -10.20 7.53
C ALA A 325 -13.90 -11.15 7.76
N CYS A 326 -12.68 -10.62 7.82
CA CYS A 326 -11.44 -11.37 8.01
C CYS A 326 -10.84 -11.21 9.42
N LEU A 327 -11.48 -10.45 10.32
CA LEU A 327 -11.10 -10.32 11.71
C LEU A 327 -11.78 -11.40 12.57
N PRO A 328 -11.11 -11.89 13.63
CA PRO A 328 -11.70 -12.84 14.56
C PRO A 328 -12.96 -12.24 15.23
N ARG A 329 -14.12 -12.87 15.03
CA ARG A 329 -15.35 -12.51 15.74
C ARG A 329 -15.22 -12.91 17.21
N GLY A 330 -15.02 -11.92 18.10
CA GLY A 330 -15.10 -12.10 19.55
C GLY A 330 -13.81 -11.88 20.36
N GLY A 331 -12.71 -11.45 19.74
CA GLY A 331 -11.48 -11.05 20.46
C GLY A 331 -11.32 -9.54 20.47
N ALA A 332 -11.52 -8.89 21.62
CA ALA A 332 -11.13 -7.49 21.77
C ALA A 332 -9.61 -7.36 21.56
N PHE A 333 -9.19 -6.38 20.76
CA PHE A 333 -7.80 -5.92 20.74
C PHE A 333 -7.45 -5.49 22.18
N GLY A 334 -6.57 -6.24 22.86
CA GLY A 334 -6.04 -5.87 24.18
C GLY A 334 -6.50 -6.70 25.38
N ALA A 335 -7.43 -7.65 25.25
CA ALA A 335 -7.73 -8.56 26.37
C ALA A 335 -6.73 -9.71 26.42
N THR A 336 -5.65 -9.54 27.21
CA THR A 336 -4.79 -10.67 27.59
C THR A 336 -5.59 -11.61 28.50
N PRO A 337 -5.77 -12.90 28.15
CA PRO A 337 -6.29 -13.86 29.11
C PRO A 337 -5.29 -14.01 30.27
N PRO A 338 -5.74 -14.08 31.53
CA PRO A 338 -4.88 -14.46 32.63
C PRO A 338 -4.61 -15.96 32.52
N GLY A 339 -3.51 -16.30 31.85
CA GLY A 339 -3.15 -17.67 31.49
C GLY A 339 -2.58 -17.74 30.08
N GLY A 340 -1.29 -17.41 29.95
CA GLY A 340 -0.37 -17.87 28.90
C GLY A 340 -0.84 -17.88 27.43
N ALA A 341 -0.42 -16.87 26.67
CA ALA A 341 0.02 -17.00 25.27
C ALA A 341 -0.94 -17.53 24.18
N ALA A 342 -2.25 -17.67 24.40
CA ALA A 342 -3.13 -18.34 23.43
C ALA A 342 -3.94 -17.43 22.46
N ALA A 343 -4.16 -16.14 22.75
CA ALA A 343 -5.16 -15.34 21.99
C ALA A 343 -4.61 -14.52 20.80
N TYR A 344 -3.30 -14.26 20.75
CA TYR A 344 -2.61 -13.69 19.56
C TYR A 344 -1.75 -14.75 18.84
N GLY A 345 -1.98 -16.03 19.16
CA GLY A 345 -1.30 -17.17 18.57
C GLY A 345 -1.76 -17.42 17.15
N GLY A 346 -1.14 -16.74 16.19
CA GLY A 346 -1.37 -16.99 14.77
C GLY A 346 -1.14 -18.45 14.40
N LEU A 347 -2.07 -19.02 13.63
CA LEU A 347 -1.96 -20.15 12.70
C LEU A 347 -1.21 -21.45 13.10
N ALA A 348 -0.65 -21.61 14.31
CA ALA A 348 0.33 -22.65 14.59
C ALA A 348 -0.13 -23.69 15.62
N GLY A 349 -1.25 -24.35 15.34
CA GLY A 349 -1.50 -25.69 15.85
C GLY A 349 -1.72 -26.60 14.65
N GLY A 350 -1.30 -27.87 14.69
CA GLY A 350 -1.65 -28.83 13.63
C GLY A 350 -3.15 -28.84 13.29
N GLY A 351 -3.99 -28.48 14.26
CA GLY A 351 -5.44 -28.30 14.10
C GLY A 351 -5.90 -27.11 13.24
N THR A 352 -5.10 -26.05 13.03
CA THR A 352 -5.48 -24.94 12.12
C THR A 352 -5.31 -25.35 10.67
N LEU A 353 -4.20 -26.02 10.33
CA LEU A 353 -3.95 -26.56 8.99
C LEU A 353 -4.94 -27.69 8.65
N GLN A 354 -5.23 -28.58 9.59
CA GLN A 354 -6.23 -29.65 9.40
C GLN A 354 -7.64 -29.10 9.15
N ARG A 355 -8.01 -27.95 9.74
CA ARG A 355 -9.32 -27.33 9.49
C ARG A 355 -9.37 -26.51 8.22
N LEU A 356 -8.29 -25.79 7.88
CA LEU A 356 -8.17 -25.18 6.56
C LEU A 356 -8.29 -26.24 5.47
N GLU A 357 -7.70 -27.42 5.68
CA GLU A 357 -7.87 -28.58 4.82
C GLU A 357 -9.32 -29.09 4.79
N ALA A 358 -10.00 -29.17 5.94
CA ALA A 358 -11.42 -29.51 6.01
C ALA A 358 -12.34 -28.50 5.28
N GLU A 359 -11.94 -27.23 5.20
CA GLU A 359 -12.64 -26.17 4.45
C GLU A 359 -12.19 -26.05 2.98
N GLY A 360 -11.27 -26.89 2.50
CA GLY A 360 -10.72 -26.81 1.14
C GLY A 360 -9.79 -25.61 0.88
N LEU A 361 -9.27 -24.99 1.95
CA LEU A 361 -8.42 -23.80 1.95
C LEU A 361 -6.96 -24.11 2.32
N ALA A 362 -6.51 -25.35 2.16
CA ALA A 362 -5.14 -25.77 2.44
C ALA A 362 -4.09 -25.00 1.61
N TRP A 363 -4.47 -24.45 0.46
CA TRP A 363 -3.61 -23.67 -0.44
C TRP A 363 -3.37 -22.23 0.04
N VAL A 364 -4.22 -21.69 0.94
CA VAL A 364 -4.19 -20.29 1.37
C VAL A 364 -2.86 -19.88 2.01
N PRO A 365 -2.26 -20.65 2.94
CA PRO A 365 -0.96 -20.32 3.52
C PRO A 365 0.17 -20.32 2.48
N ALA A 366 0.19 -21.29 1.56
CA ALA A 366 1.19 -21.39 0.50
C ALA A 366 1.16 -20.16 -0.42
N TRP A 367 -0.03 -19.81 -0.92
CA TRP A 367 -0.21 -18.64 -1.77
C TRP A 367 0.07 -17.33 -1.03
N GLY A 368 -0.33 -17.21 0.24
CA GLY A 368 -0.02 -16.04 1.06
C GLY A 368 1.49 -15.84 1.23
N ASN A 369 2.24 -16.94 1.42
CA ASN A 369 3.70 -16.91 1.51
C ASN A 369 4.35 -16.57 0.16
N ALA A 370 3.85 -17.14 -0.94
CA ALA A 370 4.33 -16.85 -2.29
C ALA A 370 4.15 -15.37 -2.64
N CYS A 371 2.96 -14.80 -2.39
CA CYS A 371 2.69 -13.38 -2.61
C CYS A 371 3.57 -12.48 -1.73
N ALA A 372 3.79 -12.83 -0.45
CA ALA A 372 4.67 -12.07 0.43
C ALA A 372 6.14 -12.09 -0.04
N GLY A 373 6.62 -13.26 -0.49
CA GLY A 373 7.96 -13.41 -1.05
C GLY A 373 8.13 -12.65 -2.36
N LEU A 374 7.15 -12.72 -3.26
CA LEU A 374 7.15 -11.98 -4.53
C LEU A 374 7.09 -10.46 -4.30
N CYS A 375 6.26 -9.99 -3.37
CA CYS A 375 6.23 -8.59 -2.96
C CYS A 375 7.61 -8.11 -2.49
N PHE A 376 8.23 -8.86 -1.57
CA PHE A 376 9.57 -8.54 -1.06
C PHE A 376 10.61 -8.52 -2.18
N ALA A 377 10.61 -9.50 -3.08
CA ALA A 377 11.53 -9.57 -4.21
C ALA A 377 11.38 -8.38 -5.17
N LEU A 378 10.15 -8.02 -5.55
CA LEU A 378 9.89 -6.85 -6.39
C LEU A 378 10.33 -5.55 -5.70
N CYS A 379 10.09 -5.41 -4.40
CA CYS A 379 10.55 -4.24 -3.64
C CYS A 379 12.08 -4.13 -3.57
N LEU A 380 12.82 -5.24 -3.56
CA LEU A 380 14.29 -5.21 -3.62
C LEU A 380 14.77 -4.70 -4.99
N VAL A 381 14.16 -5.17 -6.09
CA VAL A 381 14.47 -4.68 -7.45
C VAL A 381 14.14 -3.18 -7.57
N LEU A 382 13.00 -2.76 -7.02
CA LEU A 382 12.61 -1.34 -6.98
C LEU A 382 13.56 -0.49 -6.15
N ASN A 383 14.12 -1.02 -5.06
CA ASN A 383 15.12 -0.30 -4.26
C ASN A 383 16.37 0.01 -5.10
N GLU A 384 16.82 -0.93 -5.92
CA GLU A 384 17.98 -0.72 -6.80
C GLU A 384 17.70 0.34 -7.86
N LYS A 385 16.48 0.35 -8.42
CA LYS A 385 16.11 1.27 -9.50
C LYS A 385 15.69 2.68 -9.03
N LEU A 386 14.95 2.79 -7.93
CA LEU A 386 14.36 4.06 -7.49
C LEU A 386 15.10 4.73 -6.33
N ALA A 387 15.69 3.94 -5.44
CA ALA A 387 16.38 4.43 -4.25
C ALA A 387 17.90 4.25 -4.36
N GLN A 388 18.42 4.10 -5.59
CA GLN A 388 19.85 3.93 -5.90
C GLN A 388 20.50 2.79 -5.10
N GLY A 389 19.71 1.78 -4.72
CA GLY A 389 20.18 0.65 -3.93
C GLY A 389 20.47 0.96 -2.47
N ALA A 390 19.84 1.98 -1.87
CA ALA A 390 20.06 2.38 -0.49
C ALA A 390 20.06 1.20 0.50
N ASP A 391 21.15 1.06 1.25
CA ASP A 391 21.35 -0.06 2.19
C ASP A 391 20.30 -0.07 3.31
N ALA A 392 19.91 1.11 3.80
CA ALA A 392 18.96 1.26 4.89
C ALA A 392 17.52 0.86 4.51
N ALA A 393 17.18 0.82 3.21
CA ALA A 393 15.84 0.49 2.75
C ALA A 393 15.41 -0.93 3.18
N ILE A 394 16.37 -1.85 3.35
CA ILE A 394 16.07 -3.21 3.84
C ILE A 394 15.37 -3.21 5.20
N LEU A 395 15.63 -2.22 6.06
CA LEU A 395 15.00 -2.11 7.38
C LEU A 395 13.50 -1.78 7.26
N VAL A 396 13.10 -1.12 6.18
CA VAL A 396 11.70 -0.81 5.86
C VAL A 396 11.03 -1.98 5.12
N LEU A 397 11.78 -2.68 4.27
CA LEU A 397 11.25 -3.77 3.44
C LEU A 397 11.15 -5.12 4.18
N ALA A 398 12.13 -5.46 5.01
CA ALA A 398 12.16 -6.75 5.72
C ALA A 398 10.91 -7.06 6.57
N PRO A 399 10.24 -6.09 7.24
CA PRO A 399 8.98 -6.32 7.94
C PRO A 399 7.87 -6.96 7.10
N VAL A 400 7.87 -6.82 5.77
CA VAL A 400 6.91 -7.51 4.87
C VAL A 400 6.96 -9.03 5.09
N LEU A 401 8.15 -9.57 5.39
CA LEU A 401 8.35 -11.00 5.66
C LEU A 401 7.69 -11.48 6.97
N LEU A 402 7.19 -10.60 7.82
CA LEU A 402 6.35 -10.97 8.97
C LEU A 402 4.98 -11.53 8.55
N LEU A 403 4.58 -11.33 7.30
CA LEU A 403 3.40 -11.96 6.70
C LEU A 403 3.61 -13.45 6.45
N LEU A 404 4.86 -13.93 6.35
CA LEU A 404 5.16 -15.35 6.20
C LEU A 404 4.56 -16.16 7.37
N GLY A 405 4.04 -17.32 7.04
CA GLY A 405 3.42 -18.25 7.99
C GLY A 405 3.92 -19.66 7.78
N GLN A 406 3.58 -20.52 8.75
CA GLN A 406 3.77 -21.95 8.59
C GLN A 406 2.91 -22.47 7.44
N ASP A 407 3.52 -23.25 6.55
CA ASP A 407 2.86 -23.90 5.42
C ASP A 407 3.54 -25.23 5.10
N ARG A 408 2.84 -26.17 4.44
CA ARG A 408 3.38 -27.49 4.07
C ARG A 408 4.43 -27.42 2.96
N LEU A 409 4.30 -26.46 2.03
CA LEU A 409 5.14 -26.41 0.82
C LEU A 409 6.34 -25.50 1.00
N LEU A 410 6.11 -24.23 1.31
CA LEU A 410 7.18 -23.22 1.27
C LEU A 410 7.90 -23.01 2.60
N CYS A 411 7.17 -23.15 3.72
CA CYS A 411 7.65 -22.70 5.03
C CYS A 411 7.28 -23.69 6.15
N SER A 412 7.61 -24.96 5.96
CA SER A 412 7.29 -26.04 6.92
C SER A 412 7.96 -25.85 8.28
N GLY A 413 9.15 -25.25 8.28
CA GLY A 413 9.92 -24.95 9.48
C GLY A 413 9.50 -23.68 10.24
N LEU A 414 8.64 -22.83 9.68
CA LEU A 414 8.20 -21.62 10.40
C LEU A 414 7.16 -21.97 11.46
N SER A 415 7.31 -21.40 12.65
CA SER A 415 6.34 -21.51 13.74
C SER A 415 6.18 -20.13 14.40
N VAL A 416 5.19 -19.96 15.29
CA VAL A 416 5.01 -18.69 16.02
C VAL A 416 6.28 -18.25 16.75
N ARG A 417 7.06 -19.20 17.27
CA ARG A 417 8.33 -18.91 17.94
C ARG A 417 9.41 -18.40 16.98
N ARG A 418 9.31 -18.71 15.69
CA ARG A 418 10.27 -18.36 14.63
C ARG A 418 9.78 -17.19 13.76
N ARG A 419 8.74 -16.46 14.17
CA ARG A 419 8.10 -15.40 13.36
C ARG A 419 9.06 -14.27 12.96
N TYR A 420 10.00 -13.92 13.83
CA TYR A 420 10.97 -12.84 13.59
C TYR A 420 12.22 -13.30 12.85
N PHE A 421 12.36 -14.60 12.55
CA PHE A 421 13.52 -15.12 11.85
C PHE A 421 13.60 -14.64 10.39
N PRO A 422 12.55 -14.73 9.55
CA PRO A 422 12.60 -14.26 8.15
C PRO A 422 13.05 -12.80 7.95
N PRO A 423 12.49 -11.79 8.66
CA PRO A 423 12.97 -10.42 8.50
C PRO A 423 14.41 -10.25 8.97
N ALA A 424 14.81 -10.91 10.07
CA ALA A 424 16.17 -10.81 10.59
C ALA A 424 17.20 -11.42 9.63
N ILE A 425 16.94 -12.62 9.09
CA ILE A 425 17.86 -13.24 8.13
C ILE A 425 17.92 -12.42 6.84
N ALA A 426 16.80 -11.89 6.35
CA ALA A 426 16.78 -11.05 5.15
C ALA A 426 17.64 -9.79 5.29
N CYS A 427 17.54 -9.07 6.42
CA CYS A 427 18.42 -7.92 6.70
C CYS A 427 19.89 -8.31 6.70
N VAL A 428 20.24 -9.38 7.40
CA VAL A 428 21.64 -9.84 7.49
C VAL A 428 22.15 -10.25 6.11
N THR A 429 21.40 -11.08 5.38
CA THR A 429 21.82 -11.57 4.06
C THR A 429 21.92 -10.46 3.04
N PHE A 430 20.97 -9.53 3.01
CA PHE A 430 20.99 -8.42 2.05
C PHE A 430 22.20 -7.51 2.28
N LEU A 431 22.42 -7.05 3.52
CA LEU A 431 23.55 -6.17 3.82
C LEU A 431 24.89 -6.90 3.64
N CYS A 432 24.97 -8.20 3.95
CA CYS A 432 26.18 -8.98 3.68
C CYS A 432 26.45 -9.08 2.19
N LEU A 433 25.42 -9.36 1.38
CA LEU A 433 25.57 -9.44 -0.08
C LEU A 433 25.95 -8.08 -0.66
N LYS A 434 25.35 -6.97 -0.20
CA LYS A 434 25.74 -5.62 -0.61
C LYS A 434 27.19 -5.28 -0.22
N ALA A 435 27.61 -5.62 1.00
CA ALA A 435 29.00 -5.42 1.43
C ALA A 435 29.98 -6.26 0.59
N VAL A 436 29.66 -7.52 0.31
CA VAL A 436 30.49 -8.39 -0.54
C VAL A 436 30.52 -7.89 -1.99
N ALA A 437 29.39 -7.45 -2.54
CA ALA A 437 29.32 -6.89 -3.88
C ALA A 437 30.14 -5.59 -4.01
N ALA A 438 30.08 -4.71 -3.00
CA ALA A 438 30.90 -3.50 -2.97
C ALA A 438 32.40 -3.84 -2.91
N LEU A 439 32.81 -4.78 -2.05
CA LEU A 439 34.21 -5.24 -2.00
C LEU A 439 34.65 -5.89 -3.32
N TRP A 440 33.75 -6.63 -3.96
CA TRP A 440 34.02 -7.28 -5.24
C TRP A 440 34.23 -6.27 -6.37
N ALA A 441 33.34 -5.29 -6.51
CA ALA A 441 33.45 -4.22 -7.51
C ALA A 441 34.76 -3.45 -7.35
N ILE A 442 35.14 -3.15 -6.11
CA ILE A 442 36.39 -2.45 -5.81
C ILE A 442 37.64 -3.28 -6.16
N ALA A 443 37.56 -4.60 -5.99
CA ALA A 443 38.69 -5.49 -6.25
C ALA A 443 38.81 -5.90 -7.74
N TRP A 444 37.69 -5.88 -8.47
CA TRP A 444 37.61 -6.14 -9.92
C TRP A 444 36.75 -5.06 -10.58
N PRO A 445 37.30 -3.84 -10.79
CA PRO A 445 36.58 -2.77 -11.47
C PRO A 445 36.22 -3.18 -12.91
N GLY A 446 35.03 -2.77 -13.35
CA GLY A 446 34.58 -3.03 -14.72
C GLY A 446 35.34 -2.20 -15.76
N PRO A 447 35.36 -2.61 -17.05
CA PRO A 447 36.03 -1.84 -18.10
C PRO A 447 35.51 -0.40 -18.22
N ASP A 448 34.20 -0.18 -18.01
CA ASP A 448 33.55 1.13 -18.11
C ASP A 448 33.95 2.08 -16.96
N GLU A 449 34.22 1.54 -15.76
CA GLU A 449 34.64 2.31 -14.58
C GLU A 449 36.11 2.75 -14.68
N VAL A 450 36.92 2.02 -15.44
CA VAL A 450 38.33 2.33 -15.69
C VAL A 450 38.48 3.44 -16.74
N GLU A 451 37.55 3.54 -17.71
CA GLU A 451 37.55 4.59 -18.74
C GLU A 451 36.99 5.94 -18.23
N ALA A 452 36.10 5.94 -17.24
CA ALA A 452 35.48 7.15 -16.70
C ALA A 452 36.44 8.07 -15.89
N GLY A 453 37.68 7.64 -15.63
CA GLY A 453 38.68 8.47 -14.93
C GLY A 453 38.39 8.76 -13.45
N ASP A 454 37.29 8.24 -12.89
CA ASP A 454 36.85 8.46 -11.51
C ASP A 454 37.68 7.69 -10.46
N LEU A 455 38.63 6.85 -10.88
CA LEU A 455 39.55 6.13 -9.99
C LEU A 455 40.84 6.94 -9.78
N GLU A 456 40.80 7.93 -8.88
CA GLU A 456 42.00 8.51 -8.26
C GLU A 456 42.71 7.43 -7.42
N ALA A 457 43.55 6.64 -8.09
CA ALA A 457 44.31 5.49 -7.60
C ALA A 457 43.49 4.24 -7.21
N PRO A 458 43.93 3.03 -7.61
CA PRO A 458 43.27 1.79 -7.21
C PRO A 458 43.33 1.66 -5.68
N PRO A 459 42.19 1.36 -5.01
CA PRO A 459 42.14 1.28 -3.57
C PRO A 459 43.14 0.24 -3.05
N SER A 460 43.90 0.65 -2.03
CA SER A 460 44.96 -0.19 -1.47
C SER A 460 44.40 -1.54 -1.01
N ARG A 461 45.18 -2.62 -1.17
CA ARG A 461 44.82 -3.96 -0.62
C ARG A 461 44.50 -3.91 0.88
N ALA A 462 45.05 -2.94 1.60
CA ALA A 462 44.75 -2.67 2.99
C ALA A 462 43.30 -2.21 3.22
N PHE A 463 42.72 -1.40 2.33
CA PHE A 463 41.31 -1.00 2.38
C PHE A 463 40.38 -2.20 2.26
N LEU A 464 40.63 -3.08 1.28
CA LEU A 464 39.87 -4.32 1.08
C LEU A 464 40.00 -5.25 2.31
N ALA A 465 41.22 -5.46 2.79
CA ALA A 465 41.47 -6.31 3.96
C ALA A 465 40.80 -5.77 5.22
N ARG A 466 40.86 -4.44 5.46
CA ARG A 466 40.20 -3.77 6.59
C ARG A 466 38.69 -3.99 6.55
N ASN A 467 38.02 -3.67 5.44
CA ASN A 467 36.56 -3.76 5.36
C ASN A 467 36.08 -5.23 5.36
N ALA A 468 36.83 -6.17 4.77
CA ALA A 468 36.55 -7.59 4.89
C ALA A 468 36.68 -8.11 6.35
N ALA A 469 37.70 -7.66 7.08
CA ALA A 469 37.86 -7.99 8.50
C ALA A 469 36.73 -7.42 9.35
N LEU A 470 36.32 -6.16 9.11
CA LEU A 470 35.20 -5.53 9.82
C LEU A 470 33.87 -6.24 9.55
N LEU A 471 33.63 -6.68 8.31
CA LEU A 471 32.48 -7.52 7.98
C LEU A 471 32.51 -8.85 8.76
N ALA A 472 33.67 -9.52 8.79
CA ALA A 472 33.84 -10.76 9.54
C ALA A 472 33.62 -10.59 11.06
N LEU A 473 33.95 -9.41 11.62
CA LEU A 473 33.74 -9.09 13.03
C LEU A 473 32.26 -8.81 13.39
N ALA A 474 31.44 -8.35 12.45
CA ALA A 474 30.01 -8.07 12.70
C ALA A 474 29.13 -9.35 12.69
N LEU A 475 29.52 -10.36 11.92
CA LEU A 475 28.73 -11.58 11.68
C LEU A 475 28.46 -12.49 12.90
N PRO A 476 29.40 -12.74 13.84
CA PRO A 476 29.21 -13.73 14.89
C PRO A 476 28.01 -13.44 15.80
N ASN A 477 27.82 -12.16 16.13
CA ASN A 477 26.74 -11.72 17.00
C ASN A 477 25.36 -11.86 16.31
N LEU A 478 25.29 -11.53 15.02
CA LEU A 478 24.11 -11.78 14.18
C LEU A 478 23.83 -13.28 14.02
N GLY A 479 24.87 -14.10 13.91
CA GLY A 479 24.75 -15.56 13.89
C GLY A 479 24.12 -16.11 15.18
N HIS A 480 24.50 -15.56 16.35
CA HIS A 480 23.85 -15.90 17.62
C HIS A 480 22.39 -15.44 17.68
N LEU A 481 22.05 -14.28 17.12
CA LEU A 481 20.67 -13.85 16.96
C LEU A 481 19.86 -14.82 16.11
N LEU A 482 20.35 -15.15 14.91
CA LEU A 482 19.64 -16.04 13.98
C LEU A 482 19.45 -17.44 14.58
N ARG A 483 20.48 -17.98 15.25
CA ARG A 483 20.36 -19.26 15.97
C ARG A 483 19.33 -19.18 17.09
N TYR A 484 19.30 -18.11 17.86
CA TYR A 484 18.31 -17.90 18.92
C TYR A 484 16.89 -17.83 18.35
N LEU A 485 16.67 -17.05 17.28
CA LEU A 485 15.36 -16.91 16.64
C LEU A 485 14.88 -18.22 16.01
N TRP A 486 15.78 -19.06 15.49
CA TRP A 486 15.42 -20.34 14.88
C TRP A 486 15.23 -21.47 15.90
N SER A 487 16.21 -21.65 16.80
CA SER A 487 16.28 -22.82 17.68
C SER A 487 15.83 -22.54 19.12
N GLY A 488 15.64 -21.27 19.50
CA GLY A 488 15.40 -20.85 20.88
C GLY A 488 16.62 -21.02 21.79
N ARG A 489 17.77 -21.49 21.28
CA ARG A 489 19.00 -21.66 22.06
C ARG A 489 19.57 -20.29 22.41
N ARG A 490 19.74 -20.05 23.71
CA ARG A 490 20.29 -18.81 24.25
C ARG A 490 21.81 -18.80 24.06
N ALA A 491 22.35 -17.69 23.58
CA ALA A 491 23.78 -17.42 23.68
C ALA A 491 24.15 -17.17 25.14
N GLY A 492 25.35 -17.56 25.56
CA GLY A 492 25.87 -17.23 26.89
C GLY A 492 26.02 -15.71 27.01
N GLY A 493 25.60 -15.14 28.15
CA GLY A 493 25.69 -13.68 28.37
C GLY A 493 27.11 -13.12 28.21
N PHE A 494 28.13 -13.92 28.58
CA PHE A 494 29.54 -13.58 28.36
C PHE A 494 29.91 -13.52 26.87
N ALA A 495 29.42 -14.47 26.06
CA ALA A 495 29.68 -14.47 24.62
C ALA A 495 29.07 -13.24 23.93
N LEU A 496 27.87 -12.83 24.33
CA LEU A 496 27.26 -11.59 23.83
C LEU A 496 28.10 -10.37 24.22
N LEU A 497 28.53 -10.28 25.48
CA LEU A 497 29.32 -9.14 25.96
C LEU A 497 30.69 -9.05 25.28
N LEU A 498 31.33 -10.18 24.99
CA LEU A 498 32.62 -10.22 24.29
C LEU A 498 32.51 -9.87 22.80
N LEU A 499 31.41 -10.26 22.15
CA LEU A 499 31.19 -10.05 20.70
C LEU A 499 30.53 -8.70 20.38
N THR A 500 30.08 -7.93 21.37
CA THR A 500 29.46 -6.62 21.14
C THR A 500 30.47 -5.51 20.79
N PRO A 501 31.59 -5.33 21.53
CA PRO A 501 32.63 -4.35 21.17
C PRO A 501 33.17 -4.50 19.74
N PRO A 502 33.53 -5.69 19.22
CA PRO A 502 34.01 -5.80 17.84
C PRO A 502 32.94 -5.45 16.81
N ALA A 503 31.66 -5.72 17.10
CA ALA A 503 30.56 -5.29 16.24
C ALA A 503 30.36 -3.77 16.23
N LEU A 504 30.59 -3.09 17.37
CA LEU A 504 30.58 -1.62 17.44
C LEU A 504 31.77 -1.00 16.69
N VAL A 505 32.94 -1.65 16.75
CA VAL A 505 34.09 -1.23 15.94
C VAL A 505 33.76 -1.35 14.45
N ALA A 506 33.11 -2.44 14.01
CA ALA A 506 32.61 -2.54 12.64
C ALA A 506 31.59 -1.43 12.30
N ALA A 507 30.73 -1.04 13.24
CA ALA A 507 29.73 0.02 13.03
C ALA A 507 30.34 1.41 12.79
N VAL A 508 31.45 1.73 13.47
CA VAL A 508 32.05 3.08 13.45
C VAL A 508 33.23 3.17 12.48
N ALA A 509 34.02 2.10 12.35
CA ALA A 509 35.28 2.11 11.64
C ALA A 509 35.21 1.60 10.19
N SER A 510 34.06 1.13 9.70
CA SER A 510 33.93 0.70 8.30
C SER A 510 33.56 1.86 7.40
N ASP A 511 34.10 1.89 6.18
CA ASP A 511 33.79 2.91 5.18
C ASP A 511 32.55 2.55 4.34
N LEU A 512 32.06 1.31 4.45
CA LEU A 512 30.89 0.80 3.75
C LEU A 512 29.62 0.91 4.62
N ALA A 513 28.60 1.63 4.15
CA ALA A 513 27.33 1.81 4.87
C ALA A 513 26.66 0.47 5.23
N ALA A 514 26.70 -0.54 4.35
CA ALA A 514 26.19 -1.88 4.64
C ALA A 514 26.88 -2.53 5.86
N VAL A 515 28.20 -2.37 6.02
CA VAL A 515 28.95 -2.91 7.16
C VAL A 515 28.65 -2.12 8.44
N GLN A 516 28.51 -0.79 8.33
CA GLN A 516 28.11 0.06 9.44
C GLN A 516 26.75 -0.37 10.00
N LEU A 517 25.76 -0.55 9.11
CA LEU A 517 24.41 -1.00 9.46
C LEU A 517 24.41 -2.42 10.06
N LEU A 518 25.21 -3.34 9.54
CA LEU A 518 25.38 -4.67 10.12
C LEU A 518 25.94 -4.59 11.55
N GLY A 519 26.93 -3.72 11.79
CA GLY A 519 27.49 -3.49 13.12
C GLY A 519 26.46 -2.93 14.11
N VAL A 520 25.66 -1.94 13.68
CA VAL A 520 24.56 -1.39 14.49
C VAL A 520 23.51 -2.46 14.81
N LEU A 521 23.08 -3.23 13.81
CA LEU A 521 22.12 -4.32 13.98
C LEU A 521 22.65 -5.40 14.93
N ALA A 522 23.93 -5.74 14.83
CA ALA A 522 24.59 -6.69 15.72
C ALA A 522 24.57 -6.20 17.17
N ALA A 523 24.94 -4.94 17.41
CA ALA A 523 24.92 -4.35 18.75
C ALA A 523 23.49 -4.28 19.33
N ALA A 524 22.52 -3.83 18.53
CA ALA A 524 21.11 -3.79 18.93
C ALA A 524 20.57 -5.18 19.25
N ALA A 525 20.93 -6.18 18.45
CA ALA A 525 20.55 -7.58 18.64
C ALA A 525 21.10 -8.16 19.95
N ALA A 526 22.39 -7.94 20.24
CA ALA A 526 22.99 -8.36 21.51
C ALA A 526 22.30 -7.70 22.71
N GLY A 527 22.04 -6.39 22.63
CA GLY A 527 21.32 -5.65 23.67
C GLY A 527 19.92 -6.21 23.91
N ALA A 528 19.16 -6.42 22.84
CA ALA A 528 17.81 -7.01 22.92
C ALA A 528 17.83 -8.43 23.50
N GLN A 529 18.78 -9.27 23.10
CA GLN A 529 18.95 -10.62 23.64
C GLN A 529 19.32 -10.60 25.12
N PHE A 530 20.25 -9.73 25.53
CA PHE A 530 20.66 -9.58 26.92
C PHE A 530 19.49 -9.12 27.79
N ALA A 531 18.73 -8.12 27.35
CA ALA A 531 17.55 -7.62 28.05
C ALA A 531 16.47 -8.70 28.18
N ALA A 532 16.18 -9.43 27.09
CA ALA A 532 15.21 -10.53 27.10
C ALA A 532 15.63 -11.65 28.06
N GLN A 533 16.91 -12.02 28.08
CA GLN A 533 17.42 -13.03 29.01
C GLN A 533 17.32 -12.57 30.46
N ARG A 534 17.65 -11.30 30.75
CA ARG A 534 17.53 -10.72 32.10
C ARG A 534 16.08 -10.70 32.57
N TYR A 535 15.16 -10.27 31.71
CA TYR A 535 13.72 -10.26 32.01
C TYR A 535 13.20 -11.67 32.33
N LEU A 536 13.53 -12.67 31.51
CA LEU A 536 13.13 -14.06 31.75
C LEU A 536 13.70 -14.64 33.04
N ARG A 537 14.95 -14.29 33.40
CA ARG A 537 15.54 -14.69 34.69
C ARG A 537 14.79 -14.06 35.86
N GLN A 538 14.48 -12.77 35.80
CA GLN A 538 13.72 -12.07 36.85
C GLN A 538 12.31 -12.63 37.02
N GLN A 539 11.61 -12.97 35.93
CA GLN A 539 10.29 -13.60 36.00
C GLN A 539 10.37 -15.04 36.53
N GLY A 540 11.40 -15.80 36.15
CA GLY A 540 11.63 -17.15 36.69
C GLY A 540 11.86 -17.17 38.20
N MET A 541 12.57 -16.18 38.75
CA MET A 541 12.80 -16.05 40.20
C MET A 541 11.57 -15.57 40.98
N LYS A 542 10.50 -15.10 40.32
CA LYS A 542 9.23 -14.72 40.97
C LYS A 542 8.23 -15.87 41.06
N LEU A 543 8.48 -16.97 40.34
CA LEU A 543 7.63 -18.16 40.27
C LEU A 543 8.14 -19.30 41.16
N VAL A 544 9.32 -19.12 41.76
CA VAL A 544 9.91 -19.95 42.82
C VAL A 544 9.77 -19.16 44.12
#